data_AF-A0A437N3T8-F1
#
_entry.id   AF-A0A437N3T8-F1
#
_cell.length_a   1.000
_cell.length_b   1.000
_cell.length_c   1.000
_cell.angle_alpha   90.00
_cell.angle_beta   90.00
_cell.angle_gamma   90.00
#
_symmetry.space_group_name_H-M   'P 1'
#
loop_
_entity.id
_entity.type
_entity.pdbx_description
1 polymer ?
#
loop_
_entity_poly.entity_id
_entity_poly.type
_entity_poly.pdbx_seq_one_letter_code
_entity_poly.pdbx_strand_id
1 'polypeptide(L)'
;MADWEIIGLRWVLYLSLALVTGLPIFARLSRSDDLPNASVPQAWIVLVLALCAMCLSVLGFAMQVATMTGSTLFDVDATIVSSLLDQTSLGLALKVRLFAILAAAILAAAALARHSAGWFLQAMAGAVALGTLAWSGHGAATDGPGGWVHLVADIIHLIAAAAWIGALLGFLSMLNAVRRRQDSAASATYRALANFAATGSVLVSVLILTGLTNGWYILKEGSLRDALFAPYAQLLILKLILFAVMLGLASLNRFRLTPALRDALKRREEGSAIENLRRSIILELTAGVVILFLVAWLGTLAPFPSIQ
;
A
#
# COMPACT_ATOMS: atom_id res chain seq x y z
N MET A 1 -13.31 8.68 23.49
CA MET A 1 -14.26 8.11 22.52
C MET A 1 -13.43 7.29 21.55
N ALA A 2 -13.79 6.03 21.30
CA ALA A 2 -12.88 5.07 20.68
C ALA A 2 -12.22 5.62 19.41
N ASP A 3 -10.89 5.46 19.29
CA ASP A 3 -10.05 5.93 18.19
C ASP A 3 -10.39 5.33 16.82
N TRP A 4 -11.55 4.69 16.67
CA TRP A 4 -12.02 4.04 15.44
C TRP A 4 -12.12 5.01 14.26
N GLU A 5 -12.44 6.28 14.51
CA GLU A 5 -12.44 7.31 13.47
C GLU A 5 -11.01 7.55 12.93
N ILE A 6 -10.02 7.66 13.82
CA ILE A 6 -8.61 7.84 13.47
C ILE A 6 -8.09 6.59 12.76
N ILE A 7 -8.40 5.40 13.28
CA ILE A 7 -8.00 4.12 12.68
C ILE A 7 -8.61 3.96 11.29
N GLY A 8 -9.91 4.25 11.15
CA GLY A 8 -10.62 4.20 9.87
C GLY A 8 -10.05 5.17 8.86
N LEU A 9 -9.81 6.43 9.24
CA LEU A 9 -9.20 7.43 8.39
C LEU A 9 -7.81 7.00 7.92
N ARG A 10 -6.95 6.54 8.84
CA ARG A 10 -5.60 6.05 8.52
C ARG A 10 -5.66 4.86 7.58
N TRP A 11 -6.55 3.92 7.82
CA TRP A 11 -6.71 2.75 6.97
C TRP A 11 -7.08 3.12 5.53
N VAL A 12 -8.08 3.97 5.34
CA VAL A 12 -8.49 4.40 3.99
C VAL A 12 -7.39 5.25 3.33
N LEU A 13 -6.69 6.09 4.08
CA LEU A 13 -5.56 6.86 3.58
C LEU A 13 -4.41 5.95 3.12
N TYR A 14 -4.04 4.95 3.93
CA TYR A 14 -2.98 4.00 3.61
C TYR A 14 -3.33 3.17 2.38
N LEU A 15 -4.56 2.68 2.30
CA LEU A 15 -5.03 1.95 1.12
C LEU A 15 -5.04 2.82 -0.14
N SER A 16 -5.50 4.06 -0.03
CA SER A 16 -5.55 5.00 -1.16
C SER A 16 -4.14 5.33 -1.68
N LEU A 17 -3.20 5.68 -0.78
CA LEU A 17 -1.81 5.97 -1.17
C LEU A 17 -1.09 4.73 -1.70
N ALA A 18 -1.34 3.55 -1.13
CA ALA A 18 -0.79 2.30 -1.61
C ALA A 18 -1.23 2.01 -3.05
N LEU A 19 -2.51 2.25 -3.37
CA LEU A 19 -3.05 2.01 -4.71
C LEU A 19 -2.67 3.12 -5.71
N VAL A 20 -2.61 4.39 -5.29
CA VAL A 20 -2.10 5.51 -6.11
C VAL A 20 -0.65 5.24 -6.55
N THR A 21 0.13 4.58 -5.69
CA THR A 21 1.52 4.19 -5.98
C THR A 21 1.60 2.89 -6.75
N GLY A 22 0.90 1.86 -6.29
CA GLY A 22 1.03 0.48 -6.75
C GLY A 22 0.45 0.22 -8.13
N LEU A 23 -0.68 0.86 -8.48
CA LEU A 23 -1.30 0.65 -9.80
C LEU A 23 -0.42 1.17 -10.94
N PRO A 24 0.18 2.37 -10.88
CA PRO A 24 1.17 2.81 -11.89
C PRO A 24 2.42 1.92 -11.95
N ILE A 25 2.92 1.43 -10.80
CA ILE A 25 4.04 0.47 -10.78
C ILE A 25 3.64 -0.79 -11.55
N PHE A 26 2.47 -1.36 -11.24
CA PHE A 26 1.95 -2.53 -11.95
C PHE A 26 1.81 -2.25 -13.45
N ALA A 27 1.16 -1.15 -13.84
CA ALA A 27 0.97 -0.79 -15.25
C ALA A 27 2.28 -0.67 -16.03
N ARG A 28 3.35 -0.21 -15.36
CA ARG A 28 4.70 -0.13 -15.94
C ARG A 28 5.36 -1.50 -16.09
N LEU A 29 5.17 -2.40 -15.13
CA LEU A 29 5.80 -3.73 -15.11
C LEU A 29 5.03 -4.75 -15.96
N SER A 30 3.71 -4.60 -16.06
CA SER A 30 2.85 -5.47 -16.86
C SER A 30 2.81 -5.07 -18.34
N ARG A 31 3.47 -3.97 -18.74
CA ARG A 31 3.49 -3.53 -20.15
C ARG A 31 4.23 -4.55 -21.01
N SER A 32 3.58 -4.97 -22.09
CA SER A 32 4.15 -5.70 -23.22
C SER A 32 3.49 -5.12 -24.47
N ASP A 33 4.23 -5.04 -25.57
CA ASP A 33 3.79 -4.31 -26.78
C ASP A 33 2.50 -4.87 -27.41
N ASP A 34 2.10 -6.09 -27.04
CA ASP A 34 0.89 -6.79 -27.50
C ASP A 34 -0.35 -6.64 -26.59
N LEU A 35 -0.28 -5.85 -25.50
CA LEU A 35 -1.38 -5.77 -24.54
C LEU A 35 -2.36 -4.63 -24.88
N PRO A 36 -3.68 -4.89 -24.98
CA PRO A 36 -4.66 -3.82 -25.13
C PRO A 36 -4.53 -2.84 -23.97
N ASN A 37 -4.80 -1.57 -24.27
CA ASN A 37 -4.64 -0.41 -23.39
C ASN A 37 -5.47 -0.57 -22.09
N ALA A 38 -4.98 -1.35 -21.12
CA ALA A 38 -5.52 -1.50 -19.76
C ALA A 38 -5.40 -0.19 -18.95
N SER A 39 -4.96 0.88 -19.60
CA SER A 39 -4.59 2.18 -19.08
C SER A 39 -5.77 3.03 -18.62
N VAL A 40 -6.91 2.97 -19.31
CA VAL A 40 -8.04 3.89 -19.05
C VAL A 40 -8.77 3.57 -17.73
N PRO A 41 -9.14 2.31 -17.43
CA PRO A 41 -9.81 1.99 -16.16
C PRO A 41 -8.91 2.28 -14.94
N GLN A 42 -7.61 2.05 -15.07
CA GLN A 42 -6.65 2.26 -13.99
C GLN A 42 -6.42 3.76 -13.72
N ALA A 43 -6.37 4.61 -14.75
CA ALA A 43 -6.19 6.04 -14.58
C ALA A 43 -7.36 6.70 -13.82
N TRP A 44 -8.60 6.30 -14.09
CA TRP A 44 -9.77 6.77 -13.32
C TRP A 44 -9.70 6.37 -11.85
N ILE A 45 -9.38 5.11 -11.57
CA ILE A 45 -9.23 4.60 -10.19
C ILE A 45 -8.16 5.40 -9.45
N VAL A 46 -7.00 5.63 -10.06
CA VAL A 46 -5.92 6.39 -9.42
C VAL A 46 -6.33 7.85 -9.19
N LEU A 47 -7.04 8.48 -10.13
CA LEU A 47 -7.54 9.85 -9.96
C LEU A 47 -8.47 9.96 -8.75
N VAL A 48 -9.49 9.08 -8.66
CA VAL A 48 -10.43 9.09 -7.54
C VAL A 48 -9.72 8.84 -6.21
N LEU A 49 -8.81 7.87 -6.17
CA LEU A 49 -8.05 7.56 -4.96
C LEU A 49 -7.09 8.69 -4.57
N ALA A 50 -6.49 9.40 -5.53
CA ALA A 50 -5.65 10.55 -5.26
C ALA A 50 -6.46 11.70 -4.65
N LEU A 51 -7.64 12.00 -5.20
CA LEU A 51 -8.54 13.02 -4.63
C LEU A 51 -9.01 12.63 -3.22
N CYS A 52 -9.37 11.35 -3.02
CA CYS A 52 -9.72 10.83 -1.70
C CYS A 52 -8.55 10.95 -0.71
N ALA A 53 -7.34 10.54 -1.10
CA ALA A 53 -6.13 10.66 -0.28
C ALA A 53 -5.78 12.11 0.05
N MET A 54 -6.06 13.06 -0.85
CA MET A 54 -5.89 14.49 -0.61
C MET A 54 -6.78 14.95 0.55
N CYS A 55 -8.08 14.68 0.47
CA CYS A 55 -9.05 15.03 1.51
C CYS A 55 -8.71 14.37 2.86
N LEU A 56 -8.39 13.06 2.83
CA LEU A 56 -8.02 12.31 4.03
C LEU A 56 -6.70 12.79 4.65
N SER A 57 -5.75 13.28 3.85
CA SER A 57 -4.50 13.83 4.36
C SER A 57 -4.72 15.12 5.15
N VAL A 58 -5.58 16.01 4.64
CA VAL A 58 -5.93 17.26 5.33
C VAL A 58 -6.74 16.97 6.60
N LEU A 59 -7.75 16.10 6.50
CA LEU A 59 -8.56 15.72 7.66
C LEU A 59 -7.73 15.00 8.73
N GLY A 60 -6.84 14.09 8.32
CA GLY A 60 -5.93 13.39 9.23
C GLY A 60 -4.98 14.33 9.96
N PHE A 61 -4.45 15.34 9.27
CA PHE A 61 -3.65 16.39 9.93
C PHE A 61 -4.49 17.17 10.93
N ALA A 62 -5.70 17.62 10.57
CA ALA A 62 -6.59 18.34 11.48
C ALA A 62 -6.94 17.51 12.72
N MET A 63 -7.24 16.22 12.56
CA MET A 63 -7.48 15.29 13.67
C MET A 63 -6.26 15.16 14.57
N GLN A 64 -5.06 15.11 13.98
CA GLN A 64 -3.83 15.04 14.75
C GLN A 64 -3.57 16.32 15.56
N VAL A 65 -3.80 17.50 14.96
CA VAL A 65 -3.71 18.77 15.69
C VAL A 65 -4.71 18.79 16.86
N ALA A 66 -5.98 18.47 16.61
CA ALA A 66 -7.02 18.42 17.63
C ALA A 66 -6.67 17.48 18.80
N THR A 67 -6.07 16.32 18.48
CA THR A 67 -5.60 15.36 19.49
C THR A 67 -4.45 15.93 20.32
N MET A 68 -3.50 16.65 19.70
CA MET A 68 -2.37 17.26 20.40
C MET A 68 -2.79 18.43 21.30
N THR A 69 -3.82 19.18 20.91
CA THR A 69 -4.32 20.35 21.67
C THR A 69 -5.44 19.99 22.66
N GLY A 70 -5.95 18.76 22.62
CA GLY A 70 -7.12 18.36 23.41
C GLY A 70 -8.41 19.08 23.00
N SER A 71 -8.48 19.61 21.78
CA SER A 71 -9.64 20.33 21.26
C SER A 71 -10.50 19.46 20.33
N THR A 72 -11.67 19.95 19.92
CA THR A 72 -12.45 19.29 18.85
C THR A 72 -11.92 19.71 17.46
N LEU A 73 -12.31 19.00 16.41
CA LEU A 73 -11.98 19.34 15.01
C LEU A 73 -12.50 20.72 14.59
N PHE A 74 -13.57 21.20 15.20
CA PHE A 74 -14.19 22.49 14.86
C PHE A 74 -13.61 23.66 15.66
N ASP A 75 -12.88 23.37 16.75
CA ASP A 75 -12.28 24.36 17.65
C ASP A 75 -10.76 24.49 17.45
N VAL A 76 -10.23 23.95 16.35
CA VAL A 76 -8.79 24.00 16.09
C VAL A 76 -8.36 25.43 15.74
N ASP A 77 -7.46 25.99 16.55
CA ASP A 77 -6.89 27.32 16.36
C ASP A 77 -6.03 27.38 15.08
N ALA A 78 -6.35 28.31 14.18
CA ALA A 78 -5.65 28.54 12.92
C ALA A 78 -4.17 28.93 13.14
N THR A 79 -3.84 29.62 14.23
CA THR A 79 -2.47 29.96 14.59
C THR A 79 -1.67 28.72 14.98
N ILE A 80 -2.27 27.78 15.72
CA ILE A 80 -1.63 26.50 16.05
C ILE A 80 -1.42 25.68 14.78
N VAL A 81 -2.42 25.62 13.89
CA VAL A 81 -2.31 24.93 12.60
C VAL A 81 -1.18 25.52 11.75
N SER A 82 -1.12 26.84 11.61
CA SER A 82 -0.04 27.50 10.85
C SER A 82 1.33 27.22 11.46
N SER A 83 1.45 27.29 12.79
CA SER A 83 2.69 26.97 13.49
C SER A 83 3.13 25.53 13.22
N LEU A 84 2.22 24.56 13.33
CA LEU A 84 2.53 23.16 13.06
C LEU A 84 2.86 22.92 11.57
N LEU A 85 2.18 23.60 10.64
CA LEU A 85 2.47 23.48 9.22
C LEU A 85 3.86 24.00 8.83
N ASP A 86 4.31 25.08 9.45
CA ASP A 86 5.54 25.79 9.05
C ASP A 86 6.76 25.40 9.87
N GLN A 87 6.58 24.98 11.12
CA GLN A 87 7.68 24.78 12.06
C GLN A 87 7.94 23.30 12.38
N THR A 88 7.15 22.36 11.87
CA THR A 88 7.32 20.93 12.17
C THR A 88 7.63 20.08 10.94
N SER A 89 8.34 18.98 11.17
CA SER A 89 8.56 17.92 10.18
C SER A 89 7.24 17.33 9.68
N LEU A 90 6.21 17.30 10.53
CA LEU A 90 4.89 16.80 10.19
C LEU A 90 4.15 17.73 9.21
N GLY A 91 4.28 19.05 9.40
CA GLY A 91 3.81 20.06 8.46
C GLY A 91 4.49 19.96 7.08
N LEU A 92 5.82 19.80 7.06
CA LEU A 92 6.57 19.57 5.82
C LEU A 92 6.13 18.28 5.12
N ALA A 93 5.98 17.18 5.87
CA ALA A 93 5.53 15.90 5.34
C ALA A 93 4.13 16.02 4.71
N LEU A 94 3.21 16.76 5.32
CA LEU A 94 1.90 17.03 4.72
C LEU A 94 2.02 17.83 3.42
N LYS A 95 2.79 18.93 3.38
CA LYS A 95 2.97 19.75 2.17
C LYS A 95 3.53 18.92 1.01
N VAL A 96 4.59 18.15 1.28
CA VAL A 96 5.19 17.24 0.28
C VAL A 96 4.17 16.19 -0.19
N ARG A 97 3.40 15.61 0.74
CA ARG A 97 2.36 14.63 0.41
C ARG A 97 1.30 15.22 -0.51
N LEU A 98 0.75 16.38 -0.18
CA LEU A 98 -0.31 17.03 -0.97
C LEU A 98 0.20 17.40 -2.37
N PHE A 99 1.42 17.95 -2.47
CA PHE A 99 2.02 18.26 -3.77
C PHE A 99 2.22 17.00 -4.62
N ALA A 100 2.71 15.92 -4.02
CA ALA A 100 2.92 14.65 -4.71
C ALA A 100 1.61 13.97 -5.13
N ILE A 101 0.56 14.01 -4.28
CA ILE A 101 -0.78 13.53 -4.65
C ILE A 101 -1.34 14.36 -5.81
N LEU A 102 -1.17 15.69 -5.78
CA LEU A 102 -1.64 16.57 -6.85
C LEU A 102 -0.97 16.23 -8.18
N ALA A 103 0.36 16.04 -8.17
CA ALA A 103 1.09 15.59 -9.35
C ALA A 103 0.57 14.24 -9.86
N ALA A 104 0.33 13.27 -8.98
CA ALA A 104 -0.25 11.98 -9.36
C ALA A 104 -1.66 12.11 -9.97
N ALA A 105 -2.50 13.00 -9.42
CA ALA A 105 -3.84 13.28 -9.93
C ALA A 105 -3.80 13.95 -11.31
N ILE A 106 -2.93 14.93 -11.53
CA ILE A 106 -2.73 15.59 -12.83
C ILE A 106 -2.26 14.57 -13.88
N LEU A 107 -1.30 13.72 -13.53
CA LEU A 107 -0.81 12.66 -14.43
C LEU A 107 -1.90 11.64 -14.76
N ALA A 108 -2.74 11.27 -13.79
CA ALA A 108 -3.89 10.39 -14.00
C ALA A 108 -4.93 11.03 -14.94
N ALA A 109 -5.26 12.31 -14.72
CA ALA A 109 -6.17 13.06 -15.58
C ALA A 109 -5.61 13.22 -17.02
N ALA A 110 -4.31 13.47 -17.16
CA ALA A 110 -3.65 13.53 -18.45
C ALA A 110 -3.67 12.18 -19.18
N ALA A 111 -3.49 11.07 -18.45
CA ALA A 111 -3.61 9.72 -19.00
C ALA A 111 -5.03 9.40 -19.48
N LEU A 112 -6.08 9.90 -18.80
CA LEU A 112 -7.46 9.81 -19.25
C LEU A 112 -7.71 10.65 -20.52
N ALA A 113 -7.15 11.86 -20.59
CA ALA A 113 -7.42 12.79 -21.69
C ALA A 113 -6.63 12.49 -22.97
N ARG A 114 -5.38 12.05 -22.85
CA ARG A 114 -4.44 11.94 -23.98
C ARG A 114 -4.03 10.50 -24.30
N HIS A 115 -4.54 9.51 -23.55
CA HIS A 115 -4.10 8.12 -23.60
C HIS A 115 -2.57 7.92 -23.49
N SER A 116 -1.83 8.95 -23.02
CA SER A 116 -0.37 8.92 -22.89
C SER A 116 0.02 8.53 -21.47
N ALA A 117 0.85 7.51 -21.37
CA ALA A 117 1.15 6.83 -20.13
C ALA A 117 2.40 7.39 -19.42
N GLY A 118 2.19 8.33 -18.49
CA GLY A 118 3.23 8.82 -17.56
C GLY A 118 3.48 7.91 -16.36
N TRP A 119 3.32 6.59 -16.49
CA TRP A 119 3.26 5.65 -15.35
C TRP A 119 4.45 5.73 -14.40
N PHE A 120 5.65 5.94 -14.94
CA PHE A 120 6.85 6.08 -14.12
C PHE A 120 6.78 7.33 -13.24
N LEU A 121 6.45 8.48 -13.82
CA LEU A 121 6.29 9.73 -13.07
C LEU A 121 5.15 9.63 -12.05
N GLN A 122 4.06 8.96 -12.42
CA GLN A 122 2.92 8.76 -11.53
C GLN A 122 3.27 7.83 -10.37
N ALA A 123 4.02 6.76 -10.62
CA ALA A 123 4.56 5.87 -9.59
C ALA A 123 5.52 6.61 -8.65
N MET A 124 6.39 7.49 -9.19
CA MET A 124 7.29 8.32 -8.39
C MET A 124 6.53 9.31 -7.52
N ALA A 125 5.53 10.01 -8.08
CA ALA A 125 4.68 10.92 -7.32
C ALA A 125 3.93 10.17 -6.20
N GLY A 126 3.35 9.00 -6.50
CA GLY A 126 2.73 8.14 -5.49
C GLY A 126 3.72 7.70 -4.40
N ALA A 127 4.91 7.23 -4.79
CA ALA A 127 5.94 6.77 -3.86
C ALA A 127 6.43 7.88 -2.93
N VAL A 128 6.58 9.11 -3.44
CA VAL A 128 6.89 10.29 -2.61
C VAL A 128 5.77 10.55 -1.61
N ALA A 129 4.50 10.58 -2.07
CA ALA A 129 3.36 10.78 -1.18
C ALA A 129 3.27 9.70 -0.10
N LEU A 130 3.44 8.43 -0.47
CA LEU A 130 3.42 7.29 0.44
C LEU A 130 4.59 7.32 1.44
N GLY A 131 5.78 7.67 0.97
CA GLY A 131 6.98 7.76 1.81
C GLY A 131 6.83 8.78 2.95
N THR A 132 6.08 9.86 2.74
CA THR A 132 5.81 10.84 3.81
C THR A 132 5.05 10.25 5.01
N LEU A 133 4.43 9.07 4.91
CA LEU A 133 3.80 8.39 6.06
C LEU A 133 4.85 7.97 7.10
N ALA A 134 6.05 7.58 6.66
CA ALA A 134 7.13 7.13 7.53
C ALA A 134 7.64 8.25 8.46
N TRP A 135 7.49 9.52 8.05
CA TRP A 135 7.82 10.70 8.86
C TRP A 135 6.88 10.93 10.03
N SER A 136 5.68 10.35 10.00
CA SER A 136 4.72 10.39 11.11
C SER A 136 4.77 9.14 11.99
N GLY A 137 5.65 8.18 11.70
CA GLY A 137 5.79 6.90 12.40
C GLY A 137 7.04 6.81 13.29
N HIS A 138 7.25 5.63 13.88
CA HIS A 138 8.37 5.36 14.82
C HIS A 138 9.76 5.57 14.20
N GLY A 139 9.88 5.51 12.87
CA GLY A 139 11.14 5.78 12.14
C GLY A 139 11.66 7.20 12.31
N ALA A 140 10.78 8.20 12.36
CA ALA A 140 11.17 9.59 12.63
C ALA A 140 11.39 9.88 14.12
N ALA A 141 10.90 9.00 15.01
CA ALA A 141 11.04 9.11 16.46
C ALA A 141 12.28 8.37 17.01
N THR A 142 13.03 7.66 16.15
CA THR A 142 14.24 6.94 16.55
C THR A 142 15.45 7.88 16.49
N ASP A 143 16.08 8.17 17.62
CA ASP A 143 17.25 9.06 17.68
C ASP A 143 18.53 8.45 17.09
N GLY A 144 19.42 9.31 16.58
CA GLY A 144 20.76 8.96 16.09
C GLY A 144 20.82 8.37 14.67
N PRO A 145 22.00 7.92 14.22
CA PRO A 145 22.20 7.37 12.86
C PRO A 145 21.30 6.18 12.51
N GLY A 146 20.85 5.42 13.52
CA GLY A 146 19.90 4.31 13.37
C GLY A 146 18.50 4.75 12.93
N GLY A 147 18.10 6.01 13.22
CA GLY A 147 16.82 6.55 12.79
C GLY A 147 16.69 6.66 11.27
N TRP A 148 17.76 7.06 10.58
CA TRP A 148 17.77 7.11 9.11
C TRP A 148 17.65 5.72 8.48
N VAL A 149 18.28 4.71 9.07
CA VAL A 149 18.17 3.32 8.60
C VAL A 149 16.74 2.81 8.77
N HIS A 150 16.13 3.05 9.94
CA HIS A 150 14.75 2.67 10.21
C HIS A 150 13.78 3.39 9.25
N LEU A 151 13.94 4.70 9.05
CA LEU A 151 13.10 5.49 8.17
C LEU A 151 13.18 5.01 6.71
N VAL A 152 14.39 4.77 6.19
CA VAL A 152 14.59 4.26 4.82
C VAL A 152 14.00 2.85 4.67
N ALA A 153 14.21 1.98 5.65
CA ALA A 153 13.62 0.64 5.66
C ALA A 153 12.08 0.72 5.62
N ASP A 154 11.46 1.62 6.38
CA ASP A 154 10.03 1.81 6.41
C ASP A 154 9.48 2.33 5.07
N ILE A 155 10.13 3.33 4.46
CA ILE A 155 9.74 3.83 3.12
C ILE A 155 9.82 2.71 2.08
N ILE A 156 10.92 1.94 2.07
CA ILE A 156 11.10 0.83 1.13
C ILE A 156 10.04 -0.25 1.39
N HIS A 157 9.73 -0.56 2.66
CA HIS A 157 8.68 -1.49 3.03
C HIS A 157 7.32 -1.06 2.49
N LEU A 158 6.96 0.22 2.68
CA LEU A 158 5.70 0.80 2.20
C LEU A 158 5.60 0.74 0.68
N ILE A 159 6.65 1.12 -0.05
CA ILE A 159 6.67 1.07 -1.52
C ILE A 159 6.54 -0.38 -2.02
N ALA A 160 7.24 -1.34 -1.39
CA ALA A 160 7.14 -2.75 -1.76
C ALA A 160 5.74 -3.32 -1.48
N ALA A 161 5.13 -2.96 -0.35
CA ALA A 161 3.77 -3.35 -0.01
C ALA A 161 2.77 -2.75 -1.01
N ALA A 162 2.90 -1.47 -1.34
CA ALA A 162 2.08 -0.79 -2.33
C ALA A 162 2.19 -1.43 -3.72
N ALA A 163 3.41 -1.76 -4.16
CA ALA A 163 3.64 -2.46 -5.42
C ALA A 163 2.94 -3.83 -5.46
N TRP A 164 2.98 -4.59 -4.35
CA TRP A 164 2.29 -5.87 -4.26
C TRP A 164 0.77 -5.71 -4.30
N ILE A 165 0.18 -4.85 -3.46
CA ILE A 165 -1.27 -4.61 -3.42
C ILE A 165 -1.77 -4.08 -4.78
N GLY A 166 -1.04 -3.15 -5.37
CA GLY A 166 -1.32 -2.63 -6.72
C GLY A 166 -1.28 -3.71 -7.78
N ALA A 167 -0.31 -4.63 -7.71
CA ALA A 167 -0.23 -5.76 -8.63
C ALA A 167 -1.42 -6.72 -8.49
N LEU A 168 -1.87 -7.01 -7.26
CA LEU A 168 -3.05 -7.86 -7.03
C LEU A 168 -4.32 -7.25 -7.64
N LEU A 169 -4.55 -5.96 -7.43
CA LEU A 169 -5.69 -5.26 -8.02
C LEU A 169 -5.57 -5.18 -9.56
N GLY A 170 -4.36 -4.97 -10.07
CA GLY A 170 -4.03 -5.00 -11.48
C GLY A 170 -4.35 -6.34 -12.14
N PHE A 171 -3.85 -7.44 -11.57
CA PHE A 171 -4.15 -8.79 -12.06
C PHE A 171 -5.63 -9.16 -11.94
N LEU A 172 -6.30 -8.77 -10.86
CA LEU A 172 -7.75 -8.95 -10.72
C LEU A 172 -8.51 -8.23 -11.85
N SER A 173 -8.07 -7.03 -12.23
CA SER A 173 -8.64 -6.28 -13.35
C SER A 173 -8.43 -7.01 -14.68
N MET A 174 -7.23 -7.55 -14.92
CA MET A 174 -6.95 -8.36 -16.12
C MET A 174 -7.80 -9.63 -16.18
N LEU A 175 -7.92 -10.37 -15.06
CA LEU A 175 -8.76 -11.57 -14.98
C LEU A 175 -10.25 -11.28 -15.20
N ASN A 176 -10.73 -10.13 -14.71
CA ASN A 176 -12.10 -9.69 -14.97
C ASN A 176 -12.31 -9.32 -16.45
N ALA A 177 -11.28 -8.81 -17.15
CA ALA A 177 -11.34 -8.55 -18.59
C ALA A 177 -11.45 -9.86 -19.40
N VAL A 178 -10.76 -10.93 -18.98
CA VAL A 178 -10.91 -12.28 -19.55
C VAL A 178 -12.36 -12.75 -19.47
N ARG A 179 -13.00 -12.58 -18.32
CA ARG A 179 -14.41 -12.97 -18.12
C ARG A 179 -15.39 -12.22 -19.02
N ARG A 180 -15.06 -10.98 -19.43
CA ARG A 180 -15.86 -10.19 -20.36
C ARG A 180 -15.65 -10.61 -21.82
N ARG A 181 -14.97 -11.73 -22.06
CA ARG A 181 -14.66 -12.30 -23.39
C ARG A 181 -13.94 -11.31 -24.32
N GLN A 182 -13.02 -10.53 -23.76
CA GLN A 182 -12.11 -9.76 -24.60
C GLN A 182 -11.11 -10.71 -25.26
N ASP A 183 -11.09 -10.72 -26.58
CA ASP A 183 -10.17 -11.54 -27.35
C ASP A 183 -8.72 -11.28 -26.91
N SER A 184 -7.91 -12.34 -26.79
CA SER A 184 -6.51 -12.34 -26.32
C SER A 184 -6.23 -12.02 -24.84
N ALA A 185 -7.22 -11.63 -24.03
CA ALA A 185 -7.02 -11.22 -22.64
C ALA A 185 -6.43 -12.32 -21.73
N ALA A 186 -6.72 -13.59 -22.01
CA ALA A 186 -6.22 -14.70 -21.19
C ALA A 186 -4.72 -14.96 -21.39
N SER A 187 -4.25 -14.91 -22.63
CA SER A 187 -2.81 -15.02 -22.98
C SER A 187 -2.02 -13.82 -22.44
N ALA A 188 -2.59 -12.62 -22.59
CA ALA A 188 -2.12 -11.39 -21.97
C ALA A 188 -1.90 -11.51 -20.45
N THR A 189 -2.92 -12.03 -19.75
CA THR A 189 -2.88 -12.23 -18.29
C THR A 189 -1.80 -13.24 -17.88
N TYR A 190 -1.70 -14.38 -18.59
CA TYR A 190 -0.66 -15.37 -18.34
C TYR A 190 0.75 -14.78 -18.50
N ARG A 191 1.01 -14.03 -19.59
CA ARG A 191 2.33 -13.38 -19.81
C ARG A 191 2.69 -12.41 -18.71
N ALA A 192 1.74 -11.57 -18.28
CA ALA A 192 1.95 -10.63 -17.19
C ALA A 192 2.27 -11.36 -15.87
N LEU A 193 1.56 -12.46 -15.54
CA LEU A 193 1.83 -13.28 -14.35
C LEU A 193 3.21 -13.94 -14.41
N ALA A 194 3.59 -14.49 -15.57
CA ALA A 194 4.88 -15.13 -15.76
C ALA A 194 6.04 -14.14 -15.61
N ASN A 195 5.92 -12.94 -16.20
CA ASN A 195 6.93 -11.88 -16.08
C ASN A 195 7.03 -11.33 -14.65
N PHE A 196 5.90 -11.23 -13.96
CA PHE A 196 5.85 -10.74 -12.58
C PHE A 196 6.44 -11.71 -11.57
N ALA A 197 6.64 -12.99 -11.90
CA ALA A 197 7.16 -13.98 -10.94
C ALA A 197 8.53 -13.59 -10.35
N ALA A 198 9.42 -13.02 -11.15
CA ALA A 198 10.73 -12.54 -10.68
C ALA A 198 10.59 -11.28 -9.81
N THR A 199 9.81 -10.30 -10.27
CA THR A 199 9.50 -9.09 -9.49
C THR A 199 8.84 -9.42 -8.15
N GLY A 200 7.88 -10.34 -8.13
CA GLY A 200 7.19 -10.77 -6.91
C GLY A 200 8.16 -11.36 -5.89
N SER A 201 9.13 -12.17 -6.32
CA SER A 201 10.20 -12.65 -5.44
C SER A 201 11.04 -11.51 -4.84
N VAL A 202 11.39 -10.51 -5.65
CA VAL A 202 12.14 -9.34 -5.16
C VAL A 202 11.31 -8.57 -4.13
N LEU A 203 10.03 -8.32 -4.41
CA LEU A 203 9.12 -7.62 -3.48
C LEU A 203 8.99 -8.38 -2.15
N VAL A 204 8.81 -9.70 -2.19
CA VAL A 204 8.76 -10.56 -1.00
C VAL A 204 10.04 -10.45 -0.18
N SER A 205 11.21 -10.58 -0.83
CA SER A 205 12.50 -10.47 -0.14
C SER A 205 12.68 -9.09 0.50
N VAL A 206 12.33 -8.01 -0.22
CA VAL A 206 12.40 -6.65 0.31
C VAL A 206 11.48 -6.49 1.53
N LEU A 207 10.25 -6.99 1.49
CA LEU A 207 9.32 -6.90 2.61
C LEU A 207 9.77 -7.69 3.83
N ILE A 208 10.36 -8.87 3.65
CA ILE A 208 10.91 -9.66 4.75
C ILE A 208 12.07 -8.90 5.39
N LEU A 209 13.05 -8.46 4.60
CA LEU A 209 14.24 -7.78 5.12
C LEU A 209 13.88 -6.48 5.83
N THR A 210 13.09 -5.61 5.19
CA THR A 210 12.66 -4.34 5.79
C THR A 210 11.70 -4.55 6.96
N GLY A 211 10.82 -5.55 6.92
CA GLY A 211 9.91 -5.88 8.02
C GLY A 211 10.66 -6.38 9.26
N LEU A 212 11.72 -7.18 9.08
CA LEU A 212 12.61 -7.58 10.16
C LEU A 212 13.38 -6.38 10.73
N THR A 213 13.88 -5.48 9.87
CA THR A 213 14.53 -4.24 10.31
C THR A 213 13.58 -3.38 11.14
N ASN A 214 12.36 -3.14 10.67
CA ASN A 214 11.36 -2.37 11.42
C ASN A 214 11.02 -3.05 12.75
N GLY A 215 10.78 -4.36 12.75
CA GLY A 215 10.50 -5.13 13.97
C GLY A 215 11.64 -5.05 14.99
N TRP A 216 12.90 -5.12 14.53
CA TRP A 216 14.06 -4.96 15.38
C TRP A 216 14.10 -3.58 16.04
N TYR A 217 13.99 -2.49 15.26
CA TYR A 217 14.07 -1.14 15.82
C TYR A 217 12.94 -0.83 16.81
N ILE A 218 11.74 -1.37 16.58
CA ILE A 218 10.58 -1.16 17.44
C ILE A 218 10.68 -1.96 18.75
N LEU A 219 11.16 -3.20 18.69
CA LEU A 219 11.11 -4.13 19.83
C LEU A 219 12.43 -4.22 20.62
N LYS A 220 13.54 -3.66 20.13
CA LYS A 220 14.88 -3.83 20.75
C LYS A 220 14.98 -3.33 22.21
N GLU A 221 14.14 -2.39 22.63
CA GLU A 221 14.27 -1.70 23.93
C GLU A 221 13.43 -2.32 25.05
N GLY A 222 12.60 -3.33 24.75
CA GLY A 222 11.70 -3.95 25.74
C GLY A 222 11.90 -5.44 25.97
N SER A 223 11.39 -5.90 27.11
CA SER A 223 11.31 -7.33 27.45
C SER A 223 10.36 -8.04 26.51
N LEU A 224 10.88 -9.00 25.72
CA LEU A 224 10.07 -9.82 24.80
C LEU A 224 8.89 -10.50 25.50
N ARG A 225 9.04 -10.84 26.79
CA ARG A 225 8.02 -11.55 27.56
C ARG A 225 6.85 -10.64 27.93
N ASP A 226 7.12 -9.38 28.27
CA ASP A 226 6.09 -8.39 28.62
C ASP A 226 5.43 -7.83 27.35
N ALA A 227 6.18 -7.76 26.25
CA ALA A 227 5.67 -7.35 24.94
C ALA A 227 4.61 -8.34 24.40
N LEU A 228 4.78 -9.66 24.55
CA LEU A 228 3.89 -10.67 23.97
C LEU A 228 2.42 -10.57 24.38
N PHE A 229 2.14 -10.03 25.58
CA PHE A 229 0.77 -9.84 26.08
C PHE A 229 0.20 -8.45 25.80
N ALA A 230 1.01 -7.51 25.28
CA ALA A 230 0.54 -6.18 24.93
C ALA A 230 -0.36 -6.23 23.67
N PRO A 231 -1.40 -5.37 23.59
CA PRO A 231 -2.26 -5.28 22.40
C PRO A 231 -1.46 -5.05 21.10
N TYR A 232 -0.37 -4.29 21.18
CA TYR A 232 0.55 -4.07 20.07
C TYR A 232 1.12 -5.38 19.50
N ALA A 233 1.68 -6.25 20.36
CA ALA A 233 2.29 -7.49 19.89
C ALA A 233 1.26 -8.48 19.34
N GLN A 234 0.05 -8.54 19.91
CA GLN A 234 -1.03 -9.39 19.41
C GLN A 234 -1.42 -9.01 17.97
N LEU A 235 -1.61 -7.72 17.69
CA LEU A 235 -1.90 -7.24 16.35
C LEU A 235 -0.72 -7.46 15.40
N LEU A 236 0.52 -7.33 15.89
CA LEU A 236 1.73 -7.63 15.11
C LEU A 236 1.81 -9.12 14.74
N ILE A 237 1.54 -10.03 15.68
CA ILE A 237 1.50 -11.47 15.44
C ILE A 237 0.42 -11.79 14.39
N LEU A 238 -0.78 -11.21 14.52
CA LEU A 238 -1.84 -11.40 13.54
C LEU A 238 -1.43 -10.90 12.15
N LYS A 239 -0.75 -9.74 12.06
CA LYS A 239 -0.17 -9.22 10.80
C LYS A 239 0.82 -10.22 10.20
N LEU A 240 1.69 -10.82 11.01
CA LEU A 240 2.68 -11.81 10.55
C LEU A 240 2.03 -13.12 10.08
N ILE A 241 0.99 -13.60 10.77
CA ILE A 241 0.21 -14.77 10.34
C ILE A 241 -0.45 -14.50 8.99
N LEU A 242 -1.11 -13.35 8.83
CA LEU A 242 -1.72 -12.96 7.55
C LEU A 242 -0.67 -12.83 6.44
N PHE A 243 0.50 -12.27 6.74
CA PHE A 243 1.59 -12.18 5.77
C PHE A 243 2.10 -13.57 5.36
N ALA A 244 2.22 -14.52 6.29
CA ALA A 244 2.58 -15.91 5.99
C ALA A 244 1.52 -16.60 5.11
N VAL A 245 0.23 -16.36 5.38
CA VAL A 245 -0.87 -16.84 4.52
C VAL A 245 -0.75 -16.25 3.11
N MET A 246 -0.48 -14.94 2.98
CA MET A 246 -0.24 -14.31 1.68
C MET A 246 0.94 -14.94 0.94
N LEU A 247 2.04 -15.25 1.62
CA LEU A 247 3.19 -15.96 1.02
C LEU A 247 2.80 -17.37 0.53
N GLY A 248 1.96 -18.08 1.28
CA GLY A 248 1.40 -19.36 0.87
C GLY A 248 0.53 -19.25 -0.39
N LEU A 249 -0.36 -18.24 -0.45
CA LEU A 249 -1.19 -17.97 -1.62
C LEU A 249 -0.37 -17.52 -2.82
N ALA A 250 0.62 -16.64 -2.64
CA ALA A 250 1.53 -16.20 -3.69
C ALA A 250 2.34 -17.38 -4.27
N SER A 251 2.79 -18.30 -3.39
CA SER A 251 3.47 -19.53 -3.79
C SER A 251 2.53 -20.46 -4.58
N LEU A 252 1.28 -20.61 -4.13
CA LEU A 252 0.25 -21.37 -4.84
C LEU A 252 -0.02 -20.76 -6.24
N ASN A 253 -0.12 -19.43 -6.32
CA ASN A 253 -0.32 -18.67 -7.54
C ASN A 253 0.84 -18.93 -8.53
N ARG A 254 2.08 -18.86 -8.05
CA ARG A 254 3.28 -19.04 -8.89
C ARG A 254 3.49 -20.47 -9.35
N PHE A 255 3.43 -21.43 -8.43
CA PHE A 255 3.89 -22.79 -8.70
C PHE A 255 2.79 -23.76 -9.16
N ARG A 256 1.52 -23.42 -8.93
CA ARG A 256 0.39 -24.29 -9.35
C ARG A 256 -0.59 -23.59 -10.27
N LEU A 257 -1.13 -22.44 -9.87
CA LEU A 257 -2.26 -21.83 -10.60
C LEU A 257 -1.82 -21.17 -11.92
N THR A 258 -0.67 -20.49 -11.95
CA THR A 258 -0.14 -19.89 -13.19
C THR A 258 0.29 -20.96 -14.21
N PRO A 259 1.01 -22.04 -13.84
CA PRO A 259 1.25 -23.17 -14.74
C PRO A 259 -0.05 -23.85 -15.21
N ALA A 260 -1.02 -24.06 -14.32
CA ALA A 260 -2.31 -24.64 -14.70
C ALA A 260 -3.06 -23.77 -15.72
N LEU A 261 -2.98 -22.43 -15.60
CA LEU A 261 -3.52 -21.50 -16.60
C LEU A 261 -2.81 -21.67 -17.96
N ARG A 262 -1.49 -21.83 -17.98
CA ARG A 262 -0.73 -22.09 -19.22
C ARG A 262 -1.25 -23.32 -19.94
N ASP A 263 -1.47 -24.42 -19.22
CA ASP A 263 -1.91 -25.68 -19.82
C ASP A 263 -3.39 -25.66 -20.21
N ALA A 264 -4.22 -24.94 -19.45
CA ALA A 264 -5.61 -24.70 -19.82
C ALA A 264 -5.72 -23.85 -21.10
N LEU A 265 -4.84 -22.85 -21.30
CA LEU A 265 -4.79 -22.05 -22.52
C LEU A 265 -4.43 -22.88 -23.75
N LYS A 266 -3.51 -23.85 -23.63
CA LYS A 266 -3.19 -24.78 -24.74
C LYS A 266 -4.39 -25.63 -25.14
N ARG A 267 -5.24 -25.99 -24.17
CA ARG A 267 -6.44 -26.82 -24.36
C ARG A 267 -7.70 -26.02 -24.72
N ARG A 268 -7.64 -24.68 -24.67
CA ARG A 268 -8.81 -23.78 -24.82
C ARG A 268 -9.90 -24.03 -23.77
N GLU A 269 -9.48 -24.34 -22.53
CA GLU A 269 -10.35 -24.67 -21.38
C GLU A 269 -10.00 -23.78 -20.16
N GLU A 270 -9.71 -22.51 -20.36
CA GLU A 270 -9.16 -21.61 -19.34
C GLU A 270 -10.13 -21.21 -18.21
N GLY A 271 -11.44 -21.43 -18.37
CA GLY A 271 -12.47 -20.90 -17.45
C GLY A 271 -12.25 -21.27 -15.98
N SER A 272 -12.00 -22.55 -15.68
CA SER A 272 -11.76 -23.02 -14.31
C SER A 272 -10.42 -22.50 -13.73
N ALA A 273 -9.37 -22.48 -14.56
CA ALA A 273 -8.06 -21.97 -14.15
C ALA A 273 -8.10 -20.47 -13.82
N ILE A 274 -8.83 -19.68 -14.62
CA ILE A 274 -9.06 -18.24 -14.38
C ILE A 274 -9.81 -18.01 -13.06
N GLU A 275 -10.87 -18.77 -12.78
CA GLU A 275 -11.65 -18.59 -11.55
C GLU A 275 -10.86 -19.00 -10.30
N ASN A 276 -10.09 -20.09 -10.35
CA ASN A 276 -9.22 -20.49 -9.25
C ASN A 276 -8.15 -19.43 -8.94
N LEU A 277 -7.51 -18.90 -9.99
CA LEU A 277 -6.52 -17.84 -9.84
C LEU A 277 -7.16 -16.55 -9.29
N ARG A 278 -8.35 -16.19 -9.78
CA ARG A 278 -9.11 -15.04 -9.30
C ARG A 278 -9.44 -15.16 -7.81
N ARG A 279 -9.93 -16.32 -7.36
CA ARG A 279 -10.23 -16.57 -5.94
C ARG A 279 -8.99 -16.42 -5.06
N SER A 280 -7.87 -17.00 -5.49
CA SER A 280 -6.60 -16.89 -4.77
C SER A 280 -6.13 -15.43 -4.67
N ILE A 281 -6.17 -14.67 -5.77
CA ILE A 281 -5.81 -13.24 -5.79
C ILE A 281 -6.77 -12.41 -4.93
N ILE A 282 -8.07 -12.71 -4.90
CA ILE A 282 -9.02 -12.03 -4.02
C ILE A 282 -8.67 -12.29 -2.56
N LEU A 283 -8.42 -13.55 -2.18
CA LEU A 283 -8.04 -13.88 -0.80
C LEU A 283 -6.74 -13.18 -0.39
N GLU A 284 -5.75 -13.14 -1.29
CA GLU A 284 -4.48 -12.46 -1.07
C GLU A 284 -4.67 -10.93 -0.93
N LEU A 285 -5.48 -10.33 -1.80
CA LEU A 285 -5.81 -8.90 -1.73
C LEU A 285 -6.59 -8.56 -0.46
N THR A 286 -7.55 -9.40 -0.06
CA THR A 286 -8.29 -9.23 1.20
C THR A 286 -7.35 -9.30 2.40
N ALA A 287 -6.44 -10.28 2.45
CA ALA A 287 -5.43 -10.36 3.51
C ALA A 287 -4.55 -9.10 3.54
N GLY A 288 -4.12 -8.61 2.37
CA GLY A 288 -3.36 -7.36 2.26
C GLY A 288 -4.12 -6.13 2.76
N VAL A 289 -5.41 -5.99 2.42
CA VAL A 289 -6.28 -4.91 2.91
C VAL A 289 -6.47 -4.98 4.42
N VAL A 290 -6.61 -6.19 4.99
CA VAL A 290 -6.68 -6.41 6.45
C VAL A 290 -5.34 -6.07 7.10
N ILE A 291 -4.20 -6.41 6.50
CA ILE A 291 -2.87 -6.01 7.00
C ILE A 291 -2.76 -4.48 7.08
N LEU A 292 -3.24 -3.74 6.07
CA LEU A 292 -3.25 -2.28 6.13
C LEU A 292 -4.14 -1.74 7.26
N PHE A 293 -5.26 -2.40 7.56
CA PHE A 293 -6.10 -2.06 8.71
C PHE A 293 -5.36 -2.31 10.03
N LEU A 294 -4.70 -3.46 10.17
CA LEU A 294 -3.88 -3.77 11.35
C LEU A 294 -2.75 -2.76 11.52
N VAL A 295 -2.11 -2.32 10.43
CA VAL A 295 -1.06 -1.28 10.48
C VAL A 295 -1.63 0.08 10.89
N ALA A 296 -2.81 0.45 10.41
CA ALA A 296 -3.50 1.67 10.83
C ALA A 296 -3.82 1.65 12.34
N TRP A 297 -4.25 0.50 12.86
CA TRP A 297 -4.52 0.31 14.28
C TRP A 297 -3.24 0.26 15.12
N LEU A 298 -2.23 -0.50 14.70
CA LEU A 298 -0.92 -0.54 15.37
C LEU A 298 -0.33 0.86 15.55
N GLY A 299 -0.52 1.73 14.55
CA GLY A 299 -0.03 3.10 14.61
C GLY A 299 -0.69 3.99 15.66
N THR A 300 -1.80 3.58 16.29
CA THR A 300 -2.43 4.31 17.42
C THR A 300 -2.01 3.77 18.78
N LEU A 301 -1.25 2.68 18.82
CA LEU A 301 -0.82 2.01 20.04
C LEU A 301 0.65 2.29 20.34
N ALA A 302 0.99 2.38 21.62
CA ALA A 302 2.38 2.34 22.05
C ALA A 302 2.90 0.88 22.00
N PRO A 303 4.16 0.66 21.57
CA PRO A 303 4.75 -0.67 21.50
C PRO A 303 4.94 -1.34 22.87
N PHE A 304 5.07 -0.54 23.93
CA PHE A 304 5.20 -1.00 25.32
C PHE A 304 4.15 -0.31 26.22
N PRO A 305 3.64 -0.98 27.27
CA PRO A 305 2.84 -0.33 28.30
C PRO A 305 3.63 0.82 28.93
N SER A 306 3.03 2.00 29.12
CA SER A 306 3.66 3.06 29.91
C SER A 306 3.90 2.54 31.32
N ILE A 307 5.15 2.57 31.79
CA ILE A 307 5.46 2.30 33.19
C ILE A 307 4.76 3.39 34.00
N GLN A 308 3.72 3.01 34.75
CA GLN A 308 3.14 3.84 35.80
C GLN A 308 3.91 3.63 37.11
#